data_AF-A0AAD6J6N5-F1
#
_entry.id   AF-A0AAD6J6N5-F1
#
_cell.length_a   1.000
_cell.length_b   1.000
_cell.length_c   1.000
_cell.angle_alpha   90.00
_cell.angle_beta   90.00
_cell.angle_gamma   90.00
#
_symmetry.space_group_name_H-M   'P 1'
#
loop_
_entity.id
_entity.type
_entity.pdbx_description
1 polymer ?
#
loop_
_entity_poly.entity_id
_entity_poly.type
_entity_poly.pdbx_seq_one_letter_code
_entity_poly.pdbx_strand_id
1 'polypeptide(L)'
;MLRQIPRRQTVPSLKSLDEAEESYLVACELGLHAKFIQHLCTPLNLAFPKIFGLQKYRFGDVQATETSSEAGERLIPDFAVSILSANSAPQLILVGELKCFWTLDLNPEQPDLQAKLEKPLGQLGAYMNSFGLKYGFLSTYSYTEFVRRDDNYRWSISAPVKRDAQNPSLRECLLYIVWLAKTNGHEFTSGLPNQRVVLGQESGPASDRPSTSRDQPYQMPTGSAEEPSGSRGKAADPMLPTEQLTRLQLSGDSTFTGVGGRHKAAPVKENVKPKSLDDIQIPPSLSEPSSLLDPPALKPTAVEFRMKDTGSIDTCQLLDEITVDKERAVYHCSWGRKNAVLKWWDQDEEFAEWRFKNECTARSCFPNSRYIPAIYAAGEVVRGPLNPGFIILMEFREGEIFSPWHWSRMDGQERGLFVNSLRDAFRRFRERNLTHHDAQANVLWDTETSRLCVIDWEECTTMEDYKSPESYEIHSIMTGCIGFGQS
;
A
#
# COMPACT_ATOMS: atom_id res chain seq x y z
N MET A 1 -38.75 -1.27 -22.52
CA MET A 1 -38.81 -1.95 -23.84
C MET A 1 -37.43 -1.89 -24.47
N LEU A 2 -36.68 -3.00 -24.47
CA LEU A 2 -35.48 -3.12 -25.31
C LEU A 2 -35.98 -3.24 -26.76
N ARG A 3 -35.72 -2.22 -27.59
CA ARG A 3 -36.04 -2.29 -29.02
C ARG A 3 -35.20 -3.41 -29.64
N GLN A 4 -35.85 -4.39 -30.26
CA GLN A 4 -35.16 -5.46 -30.98
C GLN A 4 -34.21 -4.83 -32.01
N ILE A 5 -32.92 -5.12 -31.87
CA ILE A 5 -31.92 -4.72 -32.87
C ILE A 5 -32.29 -5.46 -34.17
N PRO A 6 -32.45 -4.76 -35.31
CA PRO A 6 -32.84 -5.38 -36.56
C PRO A 6 -31.79 -6.42 -36.98
N ARG A 7 -32.17 -7.71 -37.02
CA ARG A 7 -31.31 -8.86 -37.40
C ARG A 7 -30.69 -8.78 -38.81
N ARG A 8 -30.93 -7.71 -39.58
CA ARG A 8 -30.50 -7.56 -40.98
C ARG A 8 -29.23 -6.75 -41.19
N GLN A 9 -28.66 -6.13 -40.16
CA GLN A 9 -27.24 -5.75 -40.24
C GLN A 9 -26.41 -7.00 -40.02
N THR A 10 -25.60 -7.37 -41.00
CA THR A 10 -24.61 -8.46 -40.91
C THR A 10 -23.71 -8.18 -39.71
N VAL A 11 -24.06 -8.73 -38.55
CA VAL A 11 -23.17 -8.77 -37.39
C VAL A 11 -21.91 -9.48 -37.89
N PRO A 12 -20.73 -8.83 -37.82
CA PRO A 12 -19.48 -9.48 -38.18
C PRO A 12 -19.41 -10.83 -37.48
N SER A 13 -18.99 -11.87 -38.19
CA SER A 13 -18.79 -13.18 -37.58
C SER A 13 -17.93 -13.00 -36.32
N LEU A 14 -18.41 -13.42 -35.16
CA LEU A 14 -17.62 -13.34 -33.93
C LEU A 14 -16.27 -14.07 -34.09
N LYS A 15 -16.22 -15.10 -34.95
CA LYS A 15 -14.97 -15.79 -35.30
C LYS A 15 -13.93 -14.91 -35.99
N SER A 16 -14.33 -13.88 -36.74
CA SER A 16 -13.38 -12.93 -37.36
C SER A 16 -12.93 -11.83 -36.38
N LEU A 17 -13.56 -11.73 -35.21
CA LEU A 17 -13.15 -10.84 -34.13
C LEU A 17 -12.20 -11.53 -33.14
N ASP A 18 -12.17 -12.88 -33.11
CA ASP A 18 -11.22 -13.67 -32.31
C ASP A 18 -9.75 -13.48 -32.76
N GLU A 19 -9.53 -12.96 -33.97
CA GLU A 19 -8.20 -12.64 -34.52
C GLU A 19 -7.76 -11.17 -34.30
N ALA A 20 -8.65 -10.32 -33.77
CA ALA A 20 -8.34 -8.90 -33.54
C ALA A 20 -7.52 -8.70 -32.25
N GLU A 21 -6.59 -7.76 -32.27
CA GLU A 21 -5.88 -7.34 -31.05
C GLU A 21 -6.88 -6.84 -30.00
N GLU A 22 -6.92 -7.52 -28.87
CA GLU A 22 -7.80 -7.14 -27.77
C GLU A 22 -7.36 -5.80 -27.19
N SER A 23 -8.23 -4.80 -27.35
CA SER A 23 -8.10 -3.50 -26.69
C SER A 23 -9.07 -3.44 -25.51
N TYR A 24 -8.54 -3.42 -24.28
CA TYR A 24 -9.33 -3.34 -23.07
C TYR A 24 -8.83 -2.21 -22.18
N LEU A 25 -9.72 -1.28 -21.81
CA LEU A 25 -9.38 -0.17 -20.93
C LEU A 25 -9.40 -0.64 -19.48
N VAL A 26 -8.25 -0.54 -18.81
CA VAL A 26 -8.09 -0.86 -17.39
C VAL A 26 -7.80 0.43 -16.64
N ALA A 27 -8.59 0.75 -15.62
CA ALA A 27 -8.39 1.92 -14.76
C ALA A 27 -8.22 1.55 -13.27
N CYS A 28 -8.23 0.25 -12.96
CA CYS A 28 -8.08 -0.26 -11.60
C CYS A 28 -7.43 -1.64 -11.58
N GLU A 29 -6.92 -1.99 -10.41
CA GLU A 29 -6.27 -3.26 -10.11
C GLU A 29 -7.15 -4.47 -10.43
N LEU A 30 -8.45 -4.41 -10.11
CA LEU A 30 -9.41 -5.50 -10.39
C LEU A 30 -9.51 -5.84 -11.89
N GLY A 31 -9.48 -4.83 -12.76
CA GLY A 31 -9.50 -5.05 -14.20
C GLY A 31 -8.21 -5.73 -14.69
N LEU A 32 -7.07 -5.37 -14.10
CA LEU A 32 -5.79 -6.00 -14.39
C LEU A 32 -5.75 -7.45 -13.91
N HIS A 33 -6.31 -7.68 -12.72
CA HIS A 33 -6.45 -8.99 -12.11
C HIS A 33 -7.27 -9.94 -13.00
N ALA A 34 -8.42 -9.48 -13.50
CA ALA A 34 -9.24 -10.25 -14.44
C ALA A 34 -8.47 -10.62 -15.72
N LYS A 35 -7.65 -9.70 -16.24
CA LYS A 35 -6.80 -9.95 -17.42
C LYS A 35 -5.67 -10.92 -17.12
N PHE A 36 -5.02 -10.81 -15.98
CA PHE A 36 -4.00 -11.76 -15.54
C PHE A 36 -4.59 -13.18 -15.43
N ILE A 37 -5.80 -13.32 -14.86
CA ILE A 37 -6.52 -14.60 -14.82
C ILE A 37 -6.80 -15.12 -16.24
N GLN A 38 -7.39 -14.29 -17.10
CA GLN A 38 -7.78 -14.67 -18.46
C GLN A 38 -6.59 -15.13 -19.31
N HIS A 39 -5.47 -14.40 -19.26
CA HIS A 39 -4.34 -14.64 -20.16
C HIS A 39 -3.28 -15.58 -19.58
N LEU A 40 -3.19 -15.77 -18.27
CA LEU A 40 -2.15 -16.59 -17.65
C LEU A 40 -2.76 -17.75 -16.85
N CYS A 41 -3.57 -17.46 -15.84
CA CYS A 41 -4.08 -18.49 -14.93
C CYS A 41 -4.97 -19.52 -15.63
N THR A 42 -5.93 -19.06 -16.45
CA THR A 42 -6.86 -19.95 -17.16
C THR A 42 -6.15 -20.88 -18.14
N PRO A 43 -5.27 -20.40 -19.05
CA PRO A 43 -4.48 -21.28 -19.90
C PRO A 43 -3.62 -22.29 -19.12
N LEU A 44 -3.00 -21.87 -18.00
CA LEU A 44 -2.21 -22.77 -17.16
C LEU A 44 -3.07 -23.83 -16.47
N ASN A 45 -4.25 -23.45 -15.96
CA ASN A 45 -5.22 -24.38 -15.40
C ASN A 45 -5.74 -25.41 -16.42
N LEU A 46 -5.82 -25.05 -17.71
CA LEU A 46 -6.13 -25.98 -18.80
C LEU A 46 -4.94 -26.87 -19.18
N ALA A 47 -3.71 -26.40 -18.97
CA ALA A 47 -2.49 -27.13 -19.26
C ALA A 47 -2.12 -28.13 -18.16
N PHE A 48 -2.24 -27.77 -16.88
CA PHE A 48 -1.84 -28.60 -15.74
C PHE A 48 -2.39 -30.04 -15.76
N PRO A 49 -3.68 -30.31 -16.06
CA PRO A 49 -4.21 -31.67 -16.17
C PRO A 49 -3.52 -32.54 -17.22
N LYS A 50 -2.92 -31.91 -18.24
CA LYS A 50 -2.29 -32.58 -19.38
C LYS A 50 -0.80 -32.84 -19.15
N ILE A 51 -0.21 -32.26 -18.11
CA ILE A 51 1.22 -32.36 -17.81
C ILE A 51 1.43 -33.39 -16.70
N PHE A 52 2.28 -34.38 -16.98
CA PHE A 52 2.55 -35.46 -16.03
C PHE A 52 3.12 -34.92 -14.71
N GLY A 53 2.45 -35.24 -13.61
CA GLY A 53 2.82 -34.84 -12.26
C GLY A 53 2.30 -33.47 -11.84
N LEU A 54 1.62 -32.72 -12.72
CA LEU A 54 0.98 -31.44 -12.38
C LEU A 54 -0.55 -31.49 -12.39
N GLN A 55 -1.14 -32.68 -12.54
CA GLN A 55 -2.59 -32.80 -12.77
C GLN A 55 -3.46 -32.28 -11.63
N LYS A 56 -2.90 -32.21 -10.41
CA LYS A 56 -3.57 -31.73 -9.20
C LYS A 56 -3.36 -30.23 -8.92
N TYR A 57 -2.53 -29.53 -9.67
CA TYR A 57 -2.16 -28.15 -9.35
C TYR A 57 -3.11 -27.18 -10.02
N ARG A 58 -3.58 -26.15 -9.31
CA ARG A 58 -4.49 -25.13 -9.85
C ARG A 58 -4.14 -23.75 -9.34
N PHE A 59 -4.19 -22.75 -10.22
CA PHE A 59 -4.39 -21.37 -9.81
C PHE A 59 -5.80 -21.19 -9.26
N GLY A 60 -5.92 -20.39 -8.20
CA GLY A 60 -7.19 -19.99 -7.60
C GLY A 60 -6.98 -18.96 -6.50
N ASP A 61 -8.00 -18.80 -5.67
CA ASP A 61 -8.02 -17.89 -4.54
C ASP A 61 -7.51 -18.61 -3.27
N VAL A 62 -6.84 -17.88 -2.38
CA VAL A 62 -6.33 -18.45 -1.12
C VAL A 62 -7.45 -18.97 -0.21
N GLN A 63 -8.64 -18.35 -0.31
CA GLN A 63 -9.84 -18.69 0.45
C GLN A 63 -10.36 -20.11 0.13
N ALA A 64 -9.91 -20.70 -0.97
CA ALA A 64 -10.22 -22.09 -1.30
C ALA A 64 -9.36 -23.11 -0.52
N THR A 65 -8.47 -22.67 0.39
CA THR A 65 -7.56 -23.54 1.16
C THR A 65 -7.96 -23.61 2.64
N GLU A 66 -7.60 -24.70 3.34
CA GLU A 66 -7.87 -24.88 4.79
C GLU A 66 -7.02 -23.95 5.69
N THR A 67 -6.04 -23.23 5.11
CA THR A 67 -5.07 -22.41 5.84
C THR A 67 -5.64 -21.11 6.44
N SER A 68 -6.97 -20.90 6.39
CA SER A 68 -7.66 -19.80 7.08
C SER A 68 -7.73 -20.05 8.59
N SER A 69 -6.57 -20.13 9.25
CA SER A 69 -6.48 -19.85 10.68
C SER A 69 -6.68 -18.34 10.91
N GLU A 70 -7.04 -17.94 12.13
CA GLU A 70 -7.26 -16.52 12.53
C GLU A 70 -6.10 -15.57 12.15
N ALA A 71 -4.89 -16.08 11.91
CA ALA A 71 -3.74 -15.31 11.44
C ALA A 71 -3.75 -15.02 9.92
N GLY A 72 -4.41 -15.87 9.12
CA GLY A 72 -4.51 -15.75 7.66
C GLY A 72 -5.66 -14.85 7.19
N GLU A 73 -6.60 -14.50 8.06
CA GLU A 73 -7.75 -13.65 7.70
C GLU A 73 -7.34 -12.22 7.30
N ARG A 74 -6.16 -11.75 7.72
CA ARG A 74 -5.69 -10.38 7.41
C ARG A 74 -4.88 -10.26 6.12
N LEU A 75 -4.37 -11.37 5.58
CA LEU A 75 -3.40 -11.35 4.48
C LEU A 75 -3.86 -12.26 3.34
N ILE A 76 -4.53 -11.65 2.35
CA ILE A 76 -5.09 -12.32 1.18
C ILE A 76 -4.19 -12.00 -0.03
N PRO A 77 -3.32 -12.92 -0.49
CA PRO A 77 -2.59 -12.73 -1.73
C PRO A 77 -3.56 -12.63 -2.92
N ASP A 78 -3.15 -11.91 -3.96
CA ASP A 78 -3.96 -11.79 -5.18
C ASP A 78 -4.10 -13.12 -5.91
N PHE A 79 -3.04 -13.93 -5.93
CA PHE A 79 -3.06 -15.23 -6.59
C PHE A 79 -2.53 -16.31 -5.66
N ALA A 80 -3.13 -17.49 -5.76
CA ALA A 80 -2.66 -18.70 -5.11
C ALA A 80 -2.52 -19.83 -6.13
N VAL A 81 -1.53 -20.70 -5.93
CA VAL A 81 -1.50 -22.02 -6.55
C VAL A 81 -1.61 -23.07 -5.47
N SER A 82 -2.53 -24.01 -5.65
CA SER A 82 -2.82 -25.05 -4.67
C SER A 82 -2.80 -26.44 -5.30
N ILE A 83 -2.51 -27.44 -4.47
CA ILE A 83 -2.63 -28.87 -4.80
C ILE A 83 -4.01 -29.33 -4.37
N LEU A 84 -4.81 -29.80 -5.33
CA LEU A 84 -6.10 -30.44 -5.08
C LEU A 84 -5.91 -31.80 -4.43
N SER A 85 -6.67 -32.04 -3.37
CA SER A 85 -6.80 -33.34 -2.69
C SER A 85 -8.25 -33.81 -2.79
N ALA A 86 -8.46 -35.12 -2.89
CA ALA A 86 -9.80 -35.69 -2.98
C ALA A 86 -10.53 -35.68 -1.63
N ASN A 87 -9.77 -35.72 -0.53
CA ASN A 87 -10.28 -36.00 0.82
C ASN A 87 -9.87 -34.94 1.86
N SER A 88 -9.24 -33.85 1.44
CA SER A 88 -8.82 -32.74 2.30
C SER A 88 -8.91 -31.44 1.51
N ALA A 89 -8.90 -30.29 2.18
CA ALA A 89 -8.84 -29.05 1.43
C ALA A 89 -7.54 -28.92 0.62
N PRO A 90 -7.57 -28.08 -0.42
CA PRO A 90 -6.39 -27.75 -1.21
C PRO A 90 -5.24 -27.21 -0.35
N GLN A 91 -4.04 -27.71 -0.59
CA GLN A 91 -2.81 -27.24 0.06
C GLN A 91 -2.18 -26.13 -0.78
N LEU A 92 -1.88 -25.00 -0.17
CA LEU A 92 -1.21 -23.88 -0.84
C LEU A 92 0.27 -24.19 -1.09
N ILE A 93 0.79 -23.84 -2.27
CA ILE A 93 2.20 -24.09 -2.64
C ILE A 93 2.96 -22.87 -3.14
N LEU A 94 2.25 -21.84 -3.59
CA LEU A 94 2.83 -20.63 -4.17
C LEU A 94 1.79 -19.51 -4.08
N VAL A 95 2.27 -18.28 -3.90
CA VAL A 95 1.44 -17.06 -3.86
C VAL A 95 1.95 -16.03 -4.86
N GLY A 96 1.05 -15.19 -5.35
CA GLY A 96 1.36 -14.09 -6.25
C GLY A 96 0.75 -12.78 -5.77
N GLU A 97 1.48 -11.69 -5.99
CA GLU A 97 1.02 -10.32 -5.76
C GLU A 97 0.97 -9.56 -7.09
N LEU A 98 -0.12 -8.82 -7.32
CA LEU A 98 -0.29 -7.99 -8.50
C LEU A 98 -0.30 -6.53 -8.13
N LYS A 99 0.53 -5.72 -8.79
CA LYS A 99 0.45 -4.26 -8.73
C LYS A 99 0.06 -3.71 -10.09
N CYS A 100 -0.47 -2.50 -10.11
CA CYS A 100 -0.72 -1.81 -11.35
C CYS A 100 0.60 -1.30 -11.94
N PHE A 101 0.78 -1.40 -13.25
CA PHE A 101 2.02 -0.92 -13.91
C PHE A 101 2.22 0.60 -13.82
N TRP A 102 1.16 1.36 -13.51
CA TRP A 102 1.24 2.81 -13.28
C TRP A 102 1.55 3.17 -11.82
N THR A 103 1.44 2.23 -10.88
CA THR A 103 1.84 2.42 -9.47
C THR A 103 3.21 1.81 -9.17
N LEU A 104 3.61 0.80 -9.94
CA LEU A 104 4.90 0.13 -9.84
C LEU A 104 5.40 -0.20 -11.25
N ASP A 105 6.57 0.29 -11.63
CA ASP A 105 7.24 -0.10 -12.86
C ASP A 105 8.42 -1.01 -12.52
N LEU A 106 8.36 -2.26 -13.00
CA LEU A 106 9.40 -3.27 -12.81
C LEU A 106 10.43 -3.27 -13.95
N ASN A 107 10.42 -2.26 -14.81
CA ASN A 107 11.45 -2.12 -15.83
C ASN A 107 12.83 -1.98 -15.16
N PRO A 108 13.79 -2.88 -15.43
CA PRO A 108 15.12 -2.85 -14.79
C PRO A 108 15.92 -1.58 -15.11
N GLU A 109 15.53 -0.81 -16.12
CA GLU A 109 16.15 0.47 -16.47
C GLU A 109 15.70 1.64 -15.57
N GLN A 110 14.71 1.42 -14.69
CA GLN A 110 14.21 2.46 -13.80
C GLN A 110 15.23 2.81 -12.71
N PRO A 111 15.55 4.10 -12.52
CA PRO A 111 16.28 4.53 -11.33
C PRO A 111 15.42 4.23 -10.09
N ASP A 112 16.10 3.86 -9.01
CA ASP A 112 15.49 3.59 -7.70
C ASP A 112 14.52 2.39 -7.65
N LEU A 113 14.58 1.48 -8.63
CA LEU A 113 13.76 0.26 -8.66
C LEU A 113 13.81 -0.49 -7.32
N GLN A 114 15.00 -0.59 -6.71
CA GLN A 114 15.20 -1.27 -5.44
C GLN A 114 14.34 -0.68 -4.30
N ALA A 115 14.30 0.65 -4.18
CA ALA A 115 13.51 1.33 -3.15
C ALA A 115 12.00 1.16 -3.41
N LYS A 116 11.58 1.21 -4.67
CA LYS A 116 10.17 1.00 -5.06
C LYS A 116 9.70 -0.45 -4.86
N LEU A 117 10.62 -1.41 -4.96
CA LEU A 117 10.35 -2.84 -4.76
C LEU A 117 10.20 -3.23 -3.28
N GLU A 118 10.74 -2.44 -2.35
CA GLU A 118 10.78 -2.80 -0.93
C GLU A 118 9.38 -3.09 -0.37
N LYS A 119 8.41 -2.18 -0.56
CA LYS A 119 7.04 -2.35 -0.04
C LYS A 119 6.29 -3.53 -0.69
N PRO A 120 6.24 -3.66 -2.04
CA PRO A 120 5.60 -4.82 -2.69
C PRO A 120 6.25 -6.17 -2.35
N LEU A 121 7.59 -6.23 -2.27
CA LEU A 121 8.30 -7.44 -1.88
C LEU A 121 8.09 -7.78 -0.41
N GLY A 122 8.01 -6.78 0.47
CA GLY A 122 7.65 -6.95 1.87
C GLY A 122 6.26 -7.59 2.01
N GLN A 123 5.29 -7.12 1.24
CA GLN A 123 3.94 -7.68 1.20
C GLN A 123 3.92 -9.14 0.70
N LEU A 124 4.60 -9.42 -0.42
CA LEU A 124 4.75 -10.79 -0.91
C LEU A 124 5.46 -11.69 0.12
N GLY A 125 6.51 -11.17 0.76
CA GLY A 125 7.27 -11.85 1.81
C GLY A 125 6.41 -12.17 3.03
N ALA A 126 5.50 -11.27 3.41
CA ALA A 126 4.54 -11.48 4.49
C ALA A 126 3.60 -12.65 4.20
N TYR A 127 3.07 -12.77 2.97
CA TYR A 127 2.29 -13.95 2.57
C TYR A 127 3.13 -15.22 2.64
N MET A 128 4.30 -15.21 2.01
CA MET A 128 5.19 -16.38 1.99
C MET A 128 5.55 -16.83 3.40
N ASN A 129 5.74 -15.89 4.33
CA ASN A 129 6.00 -16.22 5.72
C ASN A 129 4.77 -16.78 6.45
N SER A 130 3.61 -16.14 6.27
CA SER A 130 2.35 -16.53 6.92
C SER A 130 1.89 -17.93 6.51
N PHE A 131 2.12 -18.28 5.24
CA PHE A 131 1.76 -19.59 4.70
C PHE A 131 2.92 -20.60 4.68
N GLY A 132 4.10 -20.25 5.21
CA GLY A 132 5.26 -21.13 5.23
C GLY A 132 5.75 -21.56 3.84
N LEU A 133 5.65 -20.68 2.85
CA LEU A 133 5.95 -20.96 1.44
C LEU A 133 7.36 -20.52 1.04
N LYS A 134 7.94 -21.30 0.14
CA LYS A 134 9.26 -21.06 -0.44
C LYS A 134 9.23 -20.24 -1.73
N TYR A 135 8.11 -20.25 -2.46
CA TYR A 135 8.01 -19.64 -3.78
C TYR A 135 6.87 -18.62 -3.85
N GLY A 136 7.13 -17.52 -4.57
CA GLY A 136 6.13 -16.52 -4.90
C GLY A 136 6.48 -15.77 -6.18
N PHE A 137 5.60 -14.88 -6.62
CA PHE A 137 5.89 -13.96 -7.71
C PHE A 137 5.25 -12.59 -7.49
N LEU A 138 5.89 -11.55 -8.02
CA LEU A 138 5.38 -10.19 -8.06
C LEU A 138 5.18 -9.79 -9.51
N SER A 139 3.99 -9.30 -9.86
CA SER A 139 3.67 -8.93 -11.23
C SER A 139 3.10 -7.52 -11.31
N THR A 140 3.40 -6.82 -12.40
CA THR A 140 2.71 -5.59 -12.80
C THR A 140 1.87 -5.78 -14.06
N TYR A 141 1.60 -7.05 -14.42
CA TYR A 141 1.07 -7.51 -15.71
C TYR A 141 2.00 -7.26 -16.91
N SER A 142 2.72 -6.14 -16.94
CA SER A 142 3.75 -5.83 -17.96
C SER A 142 5.04 -6.61 -17.74
N TYR A 143 5.40 -6.83 -16.48
CA TYR A 143 6.57 -7.58 -16.05
C TYR A 143 6.22 -8.48 -14.86
N THR A 144 6.99 -9.53 -14.67
CA THR A 144 6.85 -10.44 -13.54
C THR A 144 8.22 -10.87 -13.03
N GLU A 145 8.44 -10.73 -11.73
CA GLU A 145 9.61 -11.24 -11.01
C GLU A 145 9.20 -12.46 -10.19
N PHE A 146 10.06 -13.48 -10.17
CA PHE A 146 9.86 -14.69 -9.40
C PHE A 146 10.74 -14.64 -8.16
N VAL A 147 10.15 -14.96 -7.02
CA VAL A 147 10.81 -14.88 -5.71
C VAL A 147 10.94 -16.28 -5.12
N ARG A 148 12.14 -16.61 -4.67
CA ARG A 148 12.43 -17.82 -3.89
C ARG A 148 12.97 -17.41 -2.53
N ARG A 149 12.38 -17.92 -1.47
CA ARG A 149 12.91 -17.81 -0.11
C ARG A 149 14.05 -18.81 0.06
N ASP A 150 15.24 -18.28 0.31
CA ASP A 150 16.44 -19.09 0.58
C ASP A 150 16.68 -19.26 2.09
N ASP A 151 16.28 -18.27 2.89
CA ASP A 151 16.42 -18.26 4.34
C ASP A 151 15.33 -17.37 4.99
N ASN A 152 15.33 -17.25 6.32
CA ASN A 152 14.38 -16.44 7.09
C ASN A 152 14.32 -14.98 6.61
N TYR A 153 15.48 -14.44 6.22
CA TYR A 153 15.66 -13.04 5.79
C TYR A 153 16.40 -12.92 4.46
N ARG A 154 16.41 -14.00 3.66
CA ARG A 154 17.12 -14.03 2.39
C ARG A 154 16.20 -14.53 1.29
N TRP A 155 16.08 -13.72 0.24
CA TRP A 155 15.30 -14.03 -0.94
C TRP A 155 16.19 -13.92 -2.18
N SER A 156 16.02 -14.88 -3.09
CA SER A 156 16.50 -14.79 -4.46
C SER A 156 15.37 -14.30 -5.35
N ILE A 157 15.65 -13.29 -6.18
CA ILE A 157 14.69 -12.69 -7.09
C ILE A 157 15.22 -12.90 -8.52
N SER A 158 14.35 -13.34 -9.43
CA SER A 158 14.71 -13.46 -10.85
C SER A 158 14.82 -12.08 -11.50
N ALA A 159 15.46 -11.99 -12.66
CA ALA A 159 15.27 -10.83 -13.52
C ALA A 159 13.77 -10.68 -13.91
N PRO A 160 13.28 -9.45 -14.13
CA PRO A 160 11.93 -9.21 -14.63
C PRO A 160 11.67 -9.91 -15.97
N VAL A 161 10.61 -10.72 -16.04
CA VAL A 161 10.13 -11.36 -17.27
C VAL A 161 9.01 -10.50 -17.86
N LYS A 162 9.22 -10.00 -19.08
CA LYS A 162 8.21 -9.19 -19.78
C LYS A 162 7.01 -10.03 -20.21
N ARG A 163 5.82 -9.43 -20.22
CA ARG A 163 4.54 -10.08 -20.59
C ARG A 163 4.58 -10.79 -21.94
N ASP A 164 5.24 -10.17 -22.92
CA ASP A 164 5.35 -10.62 -24.31
C ASP A 164 6.62 -11.43 -24.58
N ALA A 165 7.39 -11.79 -23.54
CA ALA A 165 8.54 -12.67 -23.67
C ALA A 165 8.13 -14.00 -24.34
N GLN A 166 9.00 -14.51 -25.20
CA GLN A 166 8.76 -15.74 -25.95
C GLN A 166 9.71 -16.88 -25.56
N ASN A 167 10.87 -16.59 -24.96
CA ASN A 167 11.93 -17.58 -24.73
C ASN A 167 12.70 -17.31 -23.42
N PRO A 168 12.27 -17.90 -22.29
CA PRO A 168 10.96 -18.51 -22.08
C PRO A 168 9.84 -17.46 -22.05
N SER A 169 8.63 -17.88 -22.41
CA SER A 169 7.42 -17.09 -22.21
C SER A 169 7.03 -17.00 -20.73
N LEU A 170 6.26 -15.98 -20.36
CA LEU A 170 5.79 -15.82 -18.98
C LEU A 170 4.98 -17.03 -18.49
N ARG A 171 4.19 -17.67 -19.37
CA ARG A 171 3.46 -18.91 -19.03
C ARG A 171 4.41 -20.07 -18.75
N GLU A 172 5.49 -20.20 -19.52
CA GLU A 172 6.51 -21.24 -19.28
C GLU A 172 7.25 -20.99 -17.97
N CYS A 173 7.56 -19.74 -17.64
CA CYS A 173 8.14 -19.39 -16.33
C CYS A 173 7.20 -19.73 -15.17
N LEU A 174 5.91 -19.37 -15.27
CA LEU A 174 4.90 -19.71 -14.26
C LEU A 174 4.72 -21.22 -14.10
N LEU A 175 4.70 -21.96 -15.22
CA LEU A 175 4.67 -23.42 -15.20
C LEU A 175 5.93 -23.98 -14.52
N TYR A 176 7.10 -23.41 -14.82
CA TYR A 176 8.37 -23.86 -14.28
C TYR A 176 8.50 -23.62 -12.78
N ILE A 177 8.03 -22.48 -12.24
CA ILE A 177 8.06 -22.27 -10.79
C ILE A 177 7.12 -23.22 -10.03
N VAL A 178 5.96 -23.56 -10.60
CA VAL A 178 5.09 -24.61 -10.04
C VAL A 178 5.78 -25.97 -10.08
N TRP A 179 6.50 -26.28 -11.15
CA TRP A 179 7.32 -27.48 -11.23
C TRP A 179 8.46 -27.51 -10.21
N LEU A 180 9.13 -26.38 -9.95
CA LEU A 180 10.12 -26.24 -8.90
C LEU A 180 9.53 -26.46 -7.51
N ALA A 181 8.36 -25.88 -7.22
CA ALA A 181 7.64 -26.07 -5.96
C ALA A 181 7.32 -27.56 -5.73
N LYS A 182 6.85 -28.26 -6.78
CA LYS A 182 6.64 -29.72 -6.74
C LYS A 182 7.92 -30.50 -6.47
N THR A 183 9.01 -30.18 -7.16
CA THR A 183 10.21 -31.04 -7.19
C THR A 183 11.15 -30.79 -6.01
N ASN A 184 11.23 -29.54 -5.55
CA ASN A 184 12.15 -29.13 -4.49
C ASN A 184 11.46 -28.89 -3.15
N GLY A 185 10.15 -29.14 -3.07
CA GLY A 185 9.30 -28.83 -1.92
C GLY A 185 8.89 -27.35 -1.89
N HIS A 186 7.62 -27.10 -1.64
CA HIS A 186 7.04 -25.77 -1.53
C HIS A 186 7.11 -25.20 -0.11
N GLU A 187 7.20 -26.07 0.90
CA GLU A 187 7.28 -25.66 2.30
C GLU A 187 8.66 -25.10 2.62
N PHE A 188 8.67 -23.94 3.27
CA PHE A 188 9.87 -23.36 3.85
C PHE A 188 10.01 -23.85 5.29
N THR A 189 11.03 -24.67 5.53
CA THR A 189 11.46 -25.07 6.88
C THR A 189 12.77 -24.34 7.18
N SER A 190 12.77 -23.47 8.19
CA SER A 190 14.01 -22.83 8.62
C SER A 190 14.85 -23.87 9.38
N GLY A 191 16.15 -23.92 9.09
CA GLY A 191 17.10 -24.76 9.84
C GLY A 191 17.41 -24.23 11.24
N LEU A 192 16.95 -23.02 11.54
CA LEU A 192 17.01 -22.39 12.85
C LEU A 192 15.71 -22.74 13.60
N PRO A 193 15.75 -23.02 14.91
CA PRO A 193 14.55 -23.31 15.68
C PRO A 193 13.54 -22.16 15.48
N ASN A 194 12.28 -22.53 15.18
CA ASN A 194 11.15 -21.63 14.98
C ASN A 194 10.94 -20.67 16.16
N GLN A 195 11.76 -19.63 16.28
CA GLN A 195 11.26 -18.37 16.76
C GLN A 195 10.30 -17.92 15.67
N ARG A 196 9.00 -17.84 16.00
CA ARG A 196 8.00 -17.20 15.14
C ARG A 196 8.51 -15.80 14.83
N VAL A 197 9.19 -15.67 13.70
CA VAL A 197 9.53 -14.37 13.14
C VAL A 197 8.24 -13.87 12.53
N VAL A 198 7.49 -13.12 13.33
CA VAL A 198 6.55 -12.14 12.80
C VAL A 198 7.45 -11.15 12.06
N LEU A 199 7.47 -11.20 10.72
CA LEU A 199 8.09 -10.14 9.93
C LEU A 199 7.44 -8.84 10.39
N GLY A 200 8.23 -7.95 10.97
CA GLY A 200 7.77 -6.77 11.70
C GLY A 200 7.10 -5.69 10.82
N GLN A 201 6.72 -5.97 9.60
CA GLN A 201 5.76 -5.13 8.89
C GLN A 201 4.52 -5.98 8.68
N GLU A 202 3.44 -5.69 9.40
CA GLU A 202 2.13 -5.70 8.74
C GLU A 202 2.25 -4.67 7.62
N SER A 203 2.71 -5.11 6.44
CA SER A 203 2.69 -4.30 5.24
C SER A 203 1.22 -4.04 4.96
N GLY A 204 0.72 -2.88 5.40
CA GLY A 204 -0.57 -2.37 4.95
C GLY A 204 -0.60 -2.48 3.42
N PRO A 205 -1.78 -2.76 2.83
CA PRO A 205 -1.89 -2.96 1.39
C PRO A 205 -1.18 -1.80 0.69
N ALA A 206 -0.33 -2.07 -0.30
CA ALA A 206 0.33 -1.00 -1.06
C ALA A 206 -0.65 -0.14 -1.90
N SER A 207 -1.95 -0.41 -1.77
CA SER A 207 -3.06 0.31 -2.37
C SER A 207 -3.86 0.94 -1.23
N ASP A 208 -3.91 2.28 -1.18
CA ASP A 208 -4.67 3.04 -0.17
C ASP A 208 -6.20 2.99 -0.39
N ARG A 209 -6.67 2.10 -1.27
CA ARG A 209 -8.10 1.97 -1.57
C ARG A 209 -8.75 0.96 -0.63
N PRO A 210 -9.81 1.34 0.11
CA PRO A 210 -10.60 0.39 0.89
C PRO A 210 -11.23 -0.62 -0.07
N SER A 211 -10.82 -1.88 0.06
CA SER A 211 -11.36 -3.01 -0.68
C SER A 211 -12.75 -3.40 -0.13
N THR A 212 -13.73 -2.50 -0.27
CA THR A 212 -15.09 -2.67 0.26
C THR A 212 -15.85 -3.87 -0.31
N SER A 213 -15.32 -4.51 -1.35
CA SER A 213 -15.93 -5.67 -2.01
C SER A 213 -15.32 -7.03 -1.62
N ARG A 214 -14.19 -7.08 -0.88
CA ARG A 214 -13.46 -8.34 -0.60
C ARG A 214 -13.86 -9.04 0.71
N ASP A 215 -14.46 -8.31 1.66
CA ASP A 215 -14.70 -8.81 3.03
C ASP A 215 -16.15 -9.27 3.33
N GLN A 216 -16.97 -9.58 2.32
CA GLN A 216 -18.25 -10.22 2.62
C GLN A 216 -18.07 -11.73 2.80
N PRO A 217 -18.31 -12.29 4.01
CA PRO A 217 -18.31 -13.73 4.19
C PRO A 217 -19.44 -14.33 3.34
N TYR A 218 -19.07 -15.13 2.35
CA TYR A 218 -20.02 -15.86 1.52
C TYR A 218 -20.66 -16.97 2.37
N GLN A 219 -21.83 -16.69 2.96
CA GLN A 219 -22.64 -17.72 3.60
C GLN A 219 -23.20 -18.66 2.53
N MET A 220 -22.61 -19.84 2.41
CA MET A 220 -23.17 -20.92 1.60
C MET A 220 -24.58 -21.25 2.12
N PRO A 221 -25.63 -21.18 1.29
CA PRO A 221 -26.95 -21.66 1.68
C PRO A 221 -26.84 -23.15 1.93
N THR A 222 -27.16 -23.60 3.15
CA THR A 222 -27.40 -25.02 3.46
C THR A 222 -28.72 -25.44 2.82
N GLY A 223 -28.73 -25.56 1.50
CA GLY A 223 -29.82 -26.15 0.73
C GLY A 223 -29.65 -27.66 0.70
N SER A 224 -30.48 -28.36 1.47
CA SER A 224 -30.68 -29.80 1.36
C SER A 224 -31.07 -30.17 -0.08
N ALA A 225 -30.16 -30.84 -0.79
CA ALA A 225 -30.43 -31.39 -2.11
C ALA A 225 -31.22 -32.69 -1.95
N GLU A 226 -32.48 -32.68 -2.39
CA GLU A 226 -33.23 -33.89 -2.71
C GLU A 226 -32.63 -34.50 -3.99
N GLU A 227 -32.22 -35.77 -3.90
CA GLU A 227 -31.80 -36.58 -5.04
C GLU A 227 -32.99 -36.92 -5.96
N PRO A 228 -32.84 -36.84 -7.29
CA PRO A 228 -33.64 -37.63 -8.20
C PRO A 228 -32.89 -38.90 -8.61
N SER A 229 -33.53 -40.02 -8.30
CA SER A 229 -33.20 -41.38 -8.71
C SER A 229 -33.20 -41.60 -10.24
N GLY A 230 -32.23 -42.39 -10.72
CA GLY A 230 -32.25 -43.10 -12.02
C GLY A 230 -31.09 -42.70 -12.93
N SER A 231 -30.35 -43.59 -13.60
CA SER A 231 -30.52 -45.01 -13.91
C SER A 231 -29.18 -45.58 -14.41
N ARG A 232 -29.02 -46.90 -14.28
CA ARG A 232 -27.85 -47.71 -14.67
C ARG A 232 -27.46 -47.56 -16.15
N GLY A 233 -26.18 -47.33 -16.41
CA GLY A 233 -25.51 -47.53 -17.70
C GLY A 233 -24.12 -48.14 -17.50
N LYS A 234 -23.78 -49.14 -18.32
CA LYS A 234 -22.71 -50.14 -18.12
C LYS A 234 -21.29 -49.63 -18.41
N ALA A 235 -20.34 -50.29 -17.74
CA ALA A 235 -18.90 -50.18 -17.92
C ALA A 235 -18.38 -50.61 -19.30
N ALA A 236 -17.32 -49.94 -19.76
CA ALA A 236 -16.28 -50.50 -20.61
C ALA A 236 -15.02 -49.63 -20.48
N ASP A 237 -13.88 -50.28 -20.25
CA ASP A 237 -12.50 -49.81 -20.31
C ASP A 237 -11.66 -51.04 -20.72
N PRO A 238 -10.41 -50.94 -21.21
CA PRO A 238 -9.74 -49.83 -21.91
C PRO A 238 -8.99 -50.34 -23.18
N MET A 239 -8.49 -49.44 -24.04
CA MET A 239 -7.35 -49.76 -24.92
C MET A 239 -6.40 -48.57 -25.08
N LEU A 240 -5.14 -48.82 -24.73
CA LEU A 240 -3.94 -48.06 -25.07
C LEU A 240 -3.70 -48.05 -26.59
N PRO A 241 -2.93 -47.07 -27.10
CA PRO A 241 -1.61 -47.46 -27.55
C PRO A 241 -0.47 -46.49 -27.19
N THR A 242 0.66 -47.14 -26.96
CA THR A 242 2.04 -46.66 -26.81
C THR A 242 2.58 -46.09 -28.12
N GLU A 243 3.13 -44.86 -28.15
CA GLU A 243 4.23 -44.44 -29.06
C GLU A 243 5.03 -43.30 -28.40
N GLN A 244 6.28 -43.58 -28.01
CA GLN A 244 7.54 -43.19 -28.65
C GLN A 244 8.01 -41.75 -28.36
N LEU A 245 9.02 -41.68 -27.48
CA LEU A 245 9.84 -40.53 -27.12
C LEU A 245 10.77 -40.14 -28.28
N THR A 246 10.75 -38.86 -28.65
CA THR A 246 11.85 -38.24 -29.39
C THR A 246 12.41 -37.08 -28.58
N ARG A 247 13.68 -37.23 -28.17
CA ARG A 247 14.53 -36.19 -27.60
C ARG A 247 14.67 -35.04 -28.59
N LEU A 248 14.49 -33.80 -28.13
CA LEU A 248 14.95 -32.61 -28.84
C LEU A 248 16.16 -32.02 -28.10
N GLN A 249 17.33 -32.25 -28.69
CA GLN A 249 18.57 -31.50 -28.43
C GLN A 249 18.43 -30.12 -29.07
N LEU A 250 18.78 -29.07 -28.33
CA LEU A 250 18.94 -27.73 -28.88
C LEU A 250 20.41 -27.52 -29.24
N SER A 251 20.67 -27.31 -30.52
CA SER A 251 21.96 -26.85 -31.04
C SER A 251 21.75 -25.86 -32.18
N GLY A 252 22.46 -24.73 -32.10
CA GLY A 252 23.12 -24.11 -33.25
C GLY A 252 22.34 -23.06 -34.04
N ASP A 253 22.72 -21.81 -33.82
CA ASP A 253 23.05 -20.79 -34.82
C ASP A 253 22.22 -20.68 -36.11
N SER A 254 21.65 -19.49 -36.32
CA SER A 254 21.85 -18.80 -37.60
C SER A 254 21.69 -17.29 -37.47
N THR A 255 22.75 -16.60 -37.86
CA THR A 255 22.78 -15.22 -38.32
C THR A 255 21.83 -15.03 -39.50
N PHE A 256 21.00 -13.98 -39.49
CA PHE A 256 20.55 -13.38 -40.74
C PHE A 256 20.37 -11.87 -40.62
N THR A 257 20.94 -11.20 -41.62
CA THR A 257 21.01 -9.76 -41.84
C THR A 257 19.74 -9.23 -42.50
N GLY A 258 19.31 -8.03 -42.09
CA GLY A 258 19.07 -6.97 -43.07
C GLY A 258 17.67 -6.38 -43.20
N VAL A 259 17.70 -5.05 -43.36
CA VAL A 259 16.80 -4.18 -44.15
C VAL A 259 15.63 -3.48 -43.43
N GLY A 260 16.00 -2.34 -42.82
CA GLY A 260 15.54 -0.98 -43.17
C GLY A 260 14.12 -0.73 -43.70
N GLY A 261 13.34 0.03 -42.94
CA GLY A 261 12.13 0.72 -43.42
C GLY A 261 11.87 2.01 -42.62
N ARG A 262 12.27 3.16 -43.18
CA ARG A 262 11.93 4.50 -42.67
C ARG A 262 10.50 4.85 -43.08
N HIS A 263 9.63 5.20 -42.12
CA HIS A 263 8.39 5.93 -42.40
C HIS A 263 8.42 7.32 -41.78
N LYS A 264 8.09 8.30 -42.64
CA LYS A 264 8.08 9.74 -42.41
C LYS A 264 6.82 10.14 -41.63
N ALA A 265 6.99 11.00 -40.64
CA ALA A 265 5.91 11.72 -39.96
C ALA A 265 5.36 12.85 -40.84
N ALA A 266 4.04 13.05 -40.80
CA ALA A 266 3.34 14.19 -41.39
C ALA A 266 2.89 15.17 -40.27
N PRO A 267 2.89 16.49 -40.50
CA PRO A 267 2.58 17.48 -39.47
C PRO A 267 1.07 17.79 -39.42
N VAL A 268 0.52 17.85 -38.21
CA VAL A 268 -0.83 18.35 -37.95
C VAL A 268 -0.75 19.85 -37.61
N LYS A 269 -1.57 20.64 -38.30
CA LYS A 269 -1.64 22.10 -38.19
C LYS A 269 -2.46 22.54 -36.98
N GLU A 270 -1.89 23.42 -36.19
CA GLU A 270 -2.58 24.30 -35.24
C GLU A 270 -3.43 25.33 -35.97
N ASN A 271 -4.63 25.63 -35.44
CA ASN A 271 -5.33 26.90 -35.62
C ASN A 271 -6.59 26.95 -34.75
N VAL A 272 -6.50 27.53 -33.55
CA VAL A 272 -7.66 28.11 -32.85
C VAL A 272 -7.23 29.44 -32.23
N LYS A 273 -7.78 30.54 -32.76
CA LYS A 273 -7.66 31.90 -32.19
C LYS A 273 -8.54 32.01 -30.93
N PRO A 274 -8.07 32.61 -29.83
CA PRO A 274 -8.95 33.06 -28.76
C PRO A 274 -9.63 34.39 -29.15
N LYS A 275 -10.91 34.52 -28.80
CA LYS A 275 -11.67 35.77 -28.87
C LYS A 275 -11.30 36.66 -27.67
N SER A 276 -11.07 37.94 -27.92
CA SER A 276 -10.87 38.96 -26.87
C SER A 276 -12.19 39.24 -26.14
N LEU A 277 -12.07 39.40 -24.83
CA LEU A 277 -13.12 39.87 -23.92
C LEU A 277 -12.70 41.28 -23.48
N ASP A 278 -13.01 42.25 -24.34
CA ASP A 278 -13.07 43.66 -23.96
C ASP A 278 -14.55 44.01 -23.72
N ASP A 279 -14.80 44.93 -22.79
CA ASP A 279 -16.10 45.46 -22.34
C ASP A 279 -16.74 44.80 -21.11
N ILE A 280 -16.11 45.01 -19.94
CA ILE A 280 -16.86 45.19 -18.68
C ILE A 280 -16.40 46.52 -18.05
N GLN A 281 -17.25 47.54 -18.16
CA GLN A 281 -17.10 48.82 -17.47
C GLN A 281 -17.47 48.65 -15.99
N ILE A 282 -16.52 48.91 -15.09
CA ILE A 282 -16.75 49.03 -13.64
C ILE A 282 -16.92 50.53 -13.31
N PRO A 283 -17.99 50.95 -12.62
CA PRO A 283 -18.21 52.35 -12.27
C PRO A 283 -17.28 52.82 -11.13
N PRO A 284 -16.96 54.13 -11.05
CA PRO A 284 -15.98 54.64 -10.09
C PRO A 284 -16.58 54.99 -8.72
N SER A 285 -15.71 54.87 -7.72
CA SER A 285 -15.68 55.63 -6.46
C SER A 285 -16.72 55.31 -5.37
N LEU A 286 -16.21 54.68 -4.30
CA LEU A 286 -16.60 55.02 -2.93
C LEU A 286 -15.31 55.38 -2.16
N SER A 287 -15.34 56.62 -1.67
CA SER A 287 -14.46 57.29 -0.69
C SER A 287 -13.45 56.43 0.08
N GLU A 288 -12.18 56.84 -0.02
CA GLU A 288 -11.06 56.41 0.82
C GLU A 288 -11.34 56.63 2.32
N PRO A 289 -11.16 55.61 3.18
CA PRO A 289 -11.12 55.82 4.61
C PRO A 289 -9.74 56.32 5.04
N SER A 290 -9.76 57.54 5.60
CA SER A 290 -8.93 58.05 6.70
C SER A 290 -7.68 57.24 7.04
N SER A 291 -6.51 57.85 6.77
CA SER A 291 -5.15 57.40 7.09
C SER A 291 -5.05 56.55 8.36
N LEU A 292 -5.16 55.24 8.19
CA LEU A 292 -4.72 54.25 9.16
C LEU A 292 -3.21 54.40 9.25
N LEU A 293 -2.72 54.86 10.41
CA LEU A 293 -1.31 54.79 10.75
C LEU A 293 -0.82 53.38 10.46
N ASP A 294 0.23 53.25 9.63
CA ASP A 294 0.80 51.96 9.31
C ASP A 294 1.06 51.19 10.61
N PRO A 295 0.60 49.93 10.71
CA PRO A 295 0.78 49.15 11.92
C PRO A 295 2.29 49.04 12.20
N PRO A 296 2.71 49.07 13.47
CA PRO A 296 4.12 49.03 13.83
C PRO A 296 4.82 47.85 13.16
N ALA A 297 6.05 48.10 12.71
CA ALA A 297 6.87 47.09 12.03
C ALA A 297 7.09 45.90 12.97
N LEU A 298 6.77 44.70 12.48
CA LEU A 298 6.91 43.47 13.21
C LEU A 298 8.39 43.04 13.23
N LYS A 299 8.85 42.44 14.34
CA LYS A 299 10.21 41.86 14.37
C LYS A 299 10.31 40.73 13.33
N PRO A 300 11.49 40.48 12.73
CA PRO A 300 11.66 39.43 11.71
C PRO A 300 11.25 38.03 12.17
N THR A 301 11.35 37.75 13.48
CA THR A 301 11.00 36.45 14.07
C THR A 301 9.60 36.41 14.66
N ALA A 302 8.84 37.51 14.62
CA ALA A 302 7.52 37.55 15.20
C ALA A 302 6.46 37.14 14.16
N VAL A 303 5.59 36.22 14.56
CA VAL A 303 4.43 35.76 13.77
C VAL A 303 3.19 36.28 14.46
N GLU A 304 2.42 37.11 13.76
CA GLU A 304 1.07 37.49 14.18
C GLU A 304 0.05 36.57 13.56
N PHE A 305 -0.90 36.13 14.38
CA PHE A 305 -1.93 35.19 13.96
C PHE A 305 -3.26 35.54 14.60
N ARG A 306 -4.35 35.20 13.90
CA ARG A 306 -5.72 35.35 14.36
C ARG A 306 -6.17 34.05 15.01
N MET A 307 -6.50 34.10 16.30
CA MET A 307 -7.00 32.94 17.03
C MET A 307 -8.37 32.49 16.53
N LYS A 308 -8.54 31.19 16.28
CA LYS A 308 -9.78 30.59 15.80
C LYS A 308 -10.96 30.80 16.76
N ASP A 309 -10.73 30.66 18.06
CA ASP A 309 -11.81 30.65 19.06
C ASP A 309 -12.30 32.05 19.43
N THR A 310 -11.41 33.04 19.41
CA THR A 310 -11.72 34.41 19.88
C THR A 310 -11.75 35.45 18.76
N GLY A 311 -11.18 35.15 17.59
CA GLY A 311 -10.96 36.10 16.51
C GLY A 311 -9.92 37.19 16.82
N SER A 312 -9.34 37.19 18.03
CA SER A 312 -8.32 38.16 18.42
C SER A 312 -6.97 37.86 17.76
N ILE A 313 -6.18 38.91 17.55
CA ILE A 313 -4.83 38.81 17.00
C ILE A 313 -3.85 38.74 18.16
N ASP A 314 -2.91 37.80 18.09
CA ASP A 314 -1.82 37.64 19.05
C ASP A 314 -0.50 37.40 18.32
N THR A 315 0.61 37.41 19.05
CA THR A 315 1.96 37.32 18.50
C THR A 315 2.81 36.31 19.26
N CYS A 316 3.51 35.44 18.54
CA CYS A 316 4.58 34.61 19.08
C CYS A 316 5.94 34.97 18.44
N GLN A 317 7.03 34.61 19.10
CA GLN A 317 8.40 34.80 18.58
C GLN A 317 9.04 33.46 18.29
N LEU A 318 9.41 33.23 17.03
CA LEU A 318 10.19 32.07 16.61
C LEU A 318 11.59 32.14 17.22
N LEU A 319 12.05 31.02 17.76
CA LEU A 319 13.36 30.89 18.40
C LEU A 319 14.27 30.02 17.54
N ASP A 320 13.87 28.77 17.29
CA ASP A 320 14.66 27.79 16.56
C ASP A 320 13.78 27.01 15.58
N GLU A 321 14.39 26.61 14.46
CA GLU A 321 13.80 25.72 13.47
C GLU A 321 13.95 24.27 13.92
N ILE A 322 12.83 23.53 14.01
CA ILE A 322 12.85 22.07 14.26
C ILE A 322 12.82 21.35 12.91
N THR A 323 11.83 21.69 12.09
CA THR A 323 11.66 21.15 10.73
C THR A 323 11.11 22.25 9.83
N VAL A 324 11.70 22.48 8.66
CA VAL A 324 11.22 23.51 7.72
C VAL A 324 11.16 22.94 6.31
N ASP A 325 9.96 22.96 5.74
CA ASP A 325 9.64 22.75 4.32
C ASP A 325 8.92 24.00 3.79
N LYS A 326 8.80 24.12 2.48
CA LYS A 326 8.08 25.19 1.79
C LYS A 326 6.59 25.23 2.15
N GLU A 327 6.01 24.07 2.42
CA GLU A 327 4.57 23.91 2.65
C GLU A 327 4.22 23.68 4.13
N ARG A 328 5.20 23.31 4.96
CA ARG A 328 4.99 22.99 6.38
C ARG A 328 6.23 23.32 7.18
N ALA A 329 6.05 23.74 8.43
CA ALA A 329 7.16 23.98 9.31
C ALA A 329 6.79 23.80 10.78
N VAL A 330 7.80 23.44 11.57
CA VAL A 330 7.74 23.26 13.02
C VAL A 330 8.87 24.08 13.63
N TYR A 331 8.52 24.97 14.54
CA TYR A 331 9.45 25.86 15.22
C TYR A 331 9.33 25.70 16.73
N HIS A 332 10.46 25.80 17.42
CA HIS A 332 10.48 26.20 18.81
C HIS A 332 10.21 27.70 18.89
N CYS A 333 9.31 28.12 19.77
CA CYS A 333 8.90 29.52 19.89
C CYS A 333 8.58 29.92 21.33
N SER A 334 8.48 31.23 21.56
CA SER A 334 7.94 31.78 22.80
C SER A 334 6.58 32.46 22.53
N TRP A 335 5.62 32.18 23.41
CA TRP A 335 4.31 32.82 23.40
C TRP A 335 3.97 33.35 24.79
N GLY A 336 4.00 34.67 24.94
CA GLY A 336 3.94 35.33 26.24
C GLY A 336 5.14 34.94 27.13
N ARG A 337 4.89 34.12 28.16
CA ARG A 337 5.91 33.57 29.06
C ARG A 337 6.08 32.05 28.94
N LYS A 338 5.47 31.44 27.92
CA LYS A 338 5.46 29.99 27.71
C LYS A 338 6.46 29.62 26.62
N ASN A 339 7.20 28.53 26.84
CA ASN A 339 7.89 27.81 25.77
C ASN A 339 6.86 26.98 25.02
N ALA A 340 6.89 27.06 23.70
CA ALA A 340 5.89 26.45 22.84
C ALA A 340 6.51 25.90 21.56
N VAL A 341 5.78 25.00 20.92
CA VAL A 341 6.03 24.58 19.55
C VAL A 341 4.98 25.24 18.66
N LEU A 342 5.42 25.88 17.58
CA LEU A 342 4.56 26.36 16.51
C LEU A 342 4.63 25.37 15.36
N LYS A 343 3.49 24.77 15.00
CA LYS A 343 3.34 23.98 13.78
C LYS A 343 2.52 24.79 12.77
N TRP A 344 3.01 24.89 11.55
CA TRP A 344 2.43 25.69 10.47
C TRP A 344 2.24 24.85 9.20
N TRP A 345 1.14 25.12 8.50
CA TRP A 345 0.84 24.60 7.16
C TRP A 345 0.50 25.78 6.25
N ASP A 346 1.12 25.84 5.07
CA ASP A 346 0.82 26.83 4.05
C ASP A 346 -0.63 26.68 3.58
N GLN A 347 -1.33 27.79 3.34
CA GLN A 347 -2.71 27.76 2.86
C GLN A 347 -2.85 27.09 1.48
N ASP A 348 -1.78 27.12 0.68
CA ASP A 348 -1.76 26.57 -0.68
C ASP A 348 -1.43 25.05 -0.68
N GLU A 349 -1.07 24.47 0.48
CA GLU A 349 -0.83 23.03 0.59
C GLU A 349 -2.12 22.23 0.45
N GLU A 350 -2.07 21.20 -0.41
CA GLU A 350 -3.16 20.26 -0.60
C GLU A 350 -3.39 19.54 0.74
N PHE A 351 -4.53 19.77 1.39
CA PHE A 351 -4.94 19.24 2.71
C PHE A 351 -4.58 20.06 3.96
N ALA A 352 -4.06 21.29 3.84
CA ALA A 352 -3.65 22.10 5.00
C ALA A 352 -4.75 22.27 6.05
N GLU A 353 -5.94 22.66 5.60
CA GLU A 353 -7.11 22.86 6.47
C GLU A 353 -7.57 21.55 7.13
N TRP A 354 -7.46 20.42 6.40
CA TRP A 354 -7.84 19.10 6.91
C TRP A 354 -6.86 18.63 7.98
N ARG A 355 -5.55 18.72 7.73
CA ARG A 355 -4.46 18.41 8.69
C ARG A 355 -4.62 19.23 9.96
N PHE A 356 -4.83 20.55 9.81
CA PHE A 356 -5.09 21.47 10.91
C PHE A 356 -6.31 21.06 11.76
N LYS A 357 -7.45 20.72 11.11
CA LYS A 357 -8.67 20.28 11.79
C LYS A 357 -8.50 18.96 12.51
N ASN A 358 -7.80 17.99 11.92
CA ASN A 358 -7.53 16.70 12.54
C ASN A 358 -6.66 16.84 13.78
N GLU A 359 -5.55 17.58 13.67
CA GLU A 359 -4.64 17.82 14.81
C GLU A 359 -5.39 18.51 15.96
N CYS A 360 -6.23 19.52 15.66
CA CYS A 360 -7.08 20.16 16.66
C CYS A 360 -8.07 19.19 17.31
N THR A 361 -8.74 18.36 16.50
CA THR A 361 -9.73 17.38 16.98
C THR A 361 -9.08 16.37 17.91
N ALA A 362 -7.97 15.75 17.50
CA ALA A 362 -7.25 14.76 18.30
C ALA A 362 -6.87 15.31 19.67
N ARG A 363 -6.30 16.52 19.71
CA ARG A 363 -5.85 17.16 20.95
C ARG A 363 -7.02 17.61 21.84
N SER A 364 -8.14 18.02 21.24
CA SER A 364 -9.35 18.38 21.99
C SER A 364 -9.97 17.20 22.73
N CYS A 365 -9.77 15.97 22.26
CA CYS A 365 -10.19 14.75 22.95
C CYS A 365 -9.36 14.47 24.22
N PHE A 366 -8.19 15.09 24.36
CA PHE A 366 -7.20 14.81 25.39
C PHE A 366 -6.73 16.06 26.14
N PRO A 367 -7.64 16.85 26.73
CA PRO A 367 -7.25 18.02 27.51
C PRO A 367 -6.39 17.57 28.71
N ASN A 368 -5.23 18.19 28.88
CA ASN A 368 -4.27 17.88 29.96
C ASN A 368 -3.72 16.44 29.94
N SER A 369 -3.66 15.81 28.77
CA SER A 369 -3.02 14.50 28.64
C SER A 369 -1.53 14.58 28.94
N ARG A 370 -1.02 13.59 29.68
CA ARG A 370 0.42 13.39 29.84
C ARG A 370 1.10 12.87 28.57
N TYR A 371 0.32 12.34 27.62
CA TYR A 371 0.80 11.68 26.40
C TYR A 371 0.66 12.55 25.15
N ILE A 372 -0.10 13.64 25.20
CA ILE A 372 -0.30 14.54 24.05
C ILE A 372 -0.02 15.98 24.53
N PRO A 373 0.75 16.80 23.78
CA PRO A 373 0.99 18.19 24.17
C PRO A 373 -0.31 19.01 24.12
N ALA A 374 -0.53 19.85 25.13
CA ALA A 374 -1.71 20.72 25.16
C ALA A 374 -1.67 21.79 24.06
N ILE A 375 -2.80 22.08 23.42
CA ILE A 375 -2.93 23.26 22.55
C ILE A 375 -3.02 24.51 23.43
N TYR A 376 -2.20 25.49 23.09
CA TYR A 376 -2.21 26.82 23.68
C TYR A 376 -3.07 27.78 22.87
N ALA A 377 -2.93 27.75 21.54
CA ALA A 377 -3.75 28.50 20.61
C ALA A 377 -3.72 27.82 19.22
N ALA A 378 -4.73 28.08 18.41
CA ALA A 378 -4.82 27.63 17.03
C ALA A 378 -5.45 28.75 16.19
N GLY A 379 -5.05 28.91 14.93
CA GLY A 379 -5.47 30.05 14.14
C GLY A 379 -4.85 30.16 12.76
N GLU A 380 -4.93 31.35 12.19
CA GLU A 380 -4.42 31.68 10.84
C GLU A 380 -3.32 32.74 10.94
N VAL A 381 -2.26 32.60 10.14
CA VAL A 381 -1.21 33.61 10.03
C VAL A 381 -1.78 34.89 9.42
N VAL A 382 -1.56 36.03 10.08
CA VAL A 382 -1.97 37.36 9.60
C VAL A 382 -0.80 38.08 8.95
N ARG A 383 0.36 38.10 9.62
CA ARG A 383 1.61 38.69 9.11
C ARG A 383 2.83 38.13 9.87
N GLY A 384 3.99 38.15 9.23
CA GLY A 384 5.23 37.65 9.82
C GLY A 384 6.17 37.05 8.79
N PRO A 385 7.17 36.25 9.23
CA PRO A 385 8.08 35.54 8.33
C PRO A 385 7.45 34.32 7.64
N LEU A 386 6.28 33.86 8.10
CA LEU A 386 5.56 32.73 7.51
C LEU A 386 4.55 33.23 6.48
N ASN A 387 4.36 32.46 5.41
CA ASN A 387 3.27 32.72 4.46
C ASN A 387 1.90 32.58 5.14
N PRO A 388 0.84 33.15 4.54
CA PRO A 388 -0.53 32.87 4.95
C PRO A 388 -0.79 31.37 5.07
N GLY A 389 -1.45 30.95 6.14
CA GLY A 389 -1.61 29.53 6.45
C GLY A 389 -2.20 29.29 7.83
N PHE A 390 -2.29 28.03 8.22
CA PHE A 390 -2.83 27.61 9.50
C PHE A 390 -1.71 27.36 10.50
N ILE A 391 -1.92 27.72 11.76
CA ILE A 391 -0.97 27.42 12.84
C ILE A 391 -1.62 26.78 14.05
N ILE A 392 -0.83 25.97 14.76
CA ILE A 392 -1.11 25.53 16.11
C ILE A 392 0.10 25.84 16.99
N LEU A 393 -0.15 26.59 18.06
CA LEU A 393 0.77 26.75 19.18
C LEU A 393 0.44 25.70 20.24
N MET A 394 1.43 24.91 20.62
CA MET A 394 1.26 23.82 21.58
C MET A 394 2.38 23.79 22.62
N GLU A 395 2.12 23.09 23.72
CA GLU A 395 3.09 22.82 24.78
C GLU A 395 4.38 22.19 24.20
N PHE A 396 5.52 22.78 24.55
CA PHE A 396 6.81 22.15 24.32
C PHE A 396 6.98 20.96 25.28
N ARG A 397 7.40 19.81 24.74
CA ARG A 397 7.65 18.58 25.51
C ARG A 397 9.10 18.19 25.32
N GLU A 398 9.80 18.02 26.44
CA GLU A 398 11.14 17.43 26.46
C GLU A 398 11.11 15.99 25.96
N GLY A 399 12.23 15.55 25.41
CA GLY A 399 12.44 14.20 24.90
C GLY A 399 12.95 14.18 23.46
N GLU A 400 13.53 13.05 23.09
CA GLU A 400 14.03 12.80 21.75
C GLU A 400 13.05 11.90 20.98
N ILE A 401 13.01 12.01 19.65
CA ILE A 401 12.24 11.10 18.81
C ILE A 401 12.77 9.68 19.02
N PHE A 402 11.90 8.80 19.51
CA PHE A 402 12.23 7.43 19.82
C PHE A 402 12.72 6.71 18.56
N SER A 403 13.82 5.97 18.72
CA SER A 403 14.47 5.27 17.62
C SER A 403 15.12 3.97 18.12
N PRO A 404 15.54 3.06 17.24
CA PRO A 404 16.22 1.83 17.65
C PRO A 404 17.48 2.08 18.49
N TRP A 405 18.14 3.22 18.30
CA TRP A 405 19.29 3.61 19.09
C TRP A 405 18.94 3.87 20.56
N HIS A 406 17.82 4.55 20.83
CA HIS A 406 17.31 4.70 22.20
C HIS A 406 17.09 3.35 22.85
N TRP A 407 16.36 2.47 22.16
CA TRP A 407 16.08 1.12 22.64
C TRP A 407 17.34 0.34 23.02
N SER A 408 18.41 0.45 22.22
CA SER A 408 19.69 -0.23 22.47
C SER A 408 20.37 0.21 23.78
N ARG A 409 20.13 1.45 24.22
CA ARG A 409 20.73 2.04 25.43
C ARG A 409 19.87 1.89 26.68
N MET A 410 18.57 1.67 26.51
CA MET A 410 17.65 1.43 27.63
C MET A 410 17.98 0.12 28.33
N ASP A 411 18.00 0.15 29.66
CA ASP A 411 18.06 -1.07 30.46
C ASP A 411 16.71 -1.82 30.47
N GLY A 412 16.67 -3.01 31.08
CA GLY A 412 15.45 -3.82 31.13
C GLY A 412 14.29 -3.13 31.87
N GLN A 413 14.58 -2.29 32.86
CA GLN A 413 13.55 -1.57 33.61
C GLN A 413 12.98 -0.42 32.78
N GLU A 414 13.84 0.37 32.14
CA GLU A 414 13.44 1.48 31.27
C GLU A 414 12.64 0.98 30.06
N ARG A 415 13.10 -0.10 29.39
CA ARG A 415 12.33 -0.75 28.31
C ARG A 415 10.93 -1.17 28.78
N GLY A 416 10.83 -1.71 29.99
CA GLY A 416 9.55 -2.06 30.61
C GLY A 416 8.65 -0.84 30.82
N LEU A 417 9.20 0.26 31.33
CA LEU A 417 8.47 1.52 31.52
C LEU A 417 8.01 2.14 30.20
N PHE A 418 8.87 2.13 29.19
CA PHE A 418 8.54 2.62 27.85
C PHE A 418 7.39 1.83 27.22
N VAL A 419 7.50 0.49 27.17
CA VAL A 419 6.46 -0.38 26.59
C VAL A 419 5.14 -0.26 27.35
N ASN A 420 5.18 -0.16 28.68
CA ASN A 420 3.96 0.04 29.48
C ASN A 420 3.33 1.42 29.24
N SER A 421 4.14 2.46 29.06
CA SER A 421 3.66 3.81 28.74
C SER A 421 3.03 3.87 27.35
N LEU A 422 3.64 3.20 26.36
CA LEU A 422 3.06 3.03 25.02
C LEU A 422 1.69 2.35 25.09
N ARG A 423 1.61 1.20 25.78
CA ARG A 423 0.35 0.47 25.96
C ARG A 423 -0.72 1.32 26.63
N ASP A 424 -0.39 2.05 27.69
CA ASP A 424 -1.35 2.93 28.36
C ASP A 424 -1.80 4.08 27.46
N ALA A 425 -0.87 4.70 26.71
CA ALA A 425 -1.17 5.79 25.80
C ALA A 425 -2.14 5.34 24.69
N PHE A 426 -1.77 4.32 23.90
CA PHE A 426 -2.58 3.86 22.78
C PHE A 426 -3.92 3.26 23.21
N ARG A 427 -3.97 2.56 24.35
CA ARG A 427 -5.26 2.16 24.94
C ARG A 427 -6.18 3.35 25.19
N ARG A 428 -5.68 4.43 25.79
CA ARG A 428 -6.48 5.64 26.07
C ARG A 428 -6.90 6.37 24.79
N PHE A 429 -6.06 6.36 23.75
CA PHE A 429 -6.38 6.88 22.42
C PHE A 429 -7.58 6.13 21.82
N ARG A 430 -7.52 4.80 21.85
CA ARG A 430 -8.60 3.93 21.39
C ARG A 430 -9.88 4.03 22.22
N GLU A 431 -9.79 4.25 23.54
CA GLU A 431 -10.96 4.54 24.38
C GLU A 431 -11.73 5.80 23.95
N ARG A 432 -11.11 6.69 23.16
CA ARG A 432 -11.74 7.86 22.54
C ARG A 432 -11.86 7.74 21.02
N ASN A 433 -11.83 6.51 20.49
CA ASN A 433 -11.93 6.19 19.07
C ASN A 433 -10.85 6.84 18.19
N LEU A 434 -9.70 7.23 18.74
CA LEU A 434 -8.61 7.87 18.00
C LEU A 434 -7.53 6.85 17.63
N THR A 435 -7.20 6.81 16.34
CA THR A 435 -6.15 5.94 15.78
C THR A 435 -5.04 6.79 15.17
N HIS A 436 -3.79 6.47 15.49
CA HIS A 436 -2.63 7.17 14.94
C HIS A 436 -2.01 6.33 13.82
N HIS A 437 -2.09 6.78 12.57
CA HIS A 437 -1.61 5.99 11.43
C HIS A 437 -0.10 6.08 11.20
N ASP A 438 0.54 7.15 11.69
CA ASP A 438 1.98 7.38 11.52
C ASP A 438 2.75 7.42 12.85
N ALA A 439 2.50 6.46 13.75
CA ALA A 439 3.05 6.52 15.11
C ALA A 439 4.57 6.26 15.19
N GLN A 440 5.16 5.62 14.17
CA GLN A 440 6.53 5.10 14.22
C GLN A 440 7.59 6.19 14.43
N ALA A 441 7.44 7.34 13.79
CA ALA A 441 8.37 8.47 13.88
C ALA A 441 7.91 9.56 14.87
N ASN A 442 6.77 9.37 15.52
CA ASN A 442 6.04 10.43 16.22
C ASN A 442 5.85 10.16 17.71
N VAL A 443 6.79 9.41 18.30
CA VAL A 443 6.87 9.19 19.74
C VAL A 443 8.14 9.84 20.28
N LEU A 444 7.98 10.76 21.21
CA LEU A 444 9.07 11.32 22.01
C LEU A 444 9.23 10.48 23.29
N TRP A 445 10.48 10.20 23.65
CA TRP A 445 10.85 9.63 24.93
C TRP A 445 11.84 10.51 25.65
N ASP A 446 11.45 10.98 26.84
CA ASP A 446 12.33 11.65 27.77
C ASP A 446 12.91 10.61 28.74
N THR A 447 14.20 10.31 28.56
CA THR A 447 14.94 9.34 29.39
C THR A 447 15.11 9.83 30.83
N GLU A 448 15.23 11.14 31.07
CA GLU A 448 15.46 11.70 32.40
C GLU A 448 14.19 11.58 33.26
N THR A 449 13.04 11.88 32.66
CA THR A 449 11.76 11.84 33.39
C THR A 449 10.94 10.57 33.16
N SER A 450 11.40 9.67 32.28
CA SER A 450 10.68 8.47 31.83
C SER A 450 9.27 8.80 31.33
N ARG A 451 9.15 9.86 30.53
CA ARG A 451 7.88 10.34 29.99
C ARG A 451 7.78 10.11 28.50
N LEU A 452 6.66 9.52 28.11
CA LEU A 452 6.28 9.32 26.73
C LEU A 452 5.34 10.43 26.26
N CYS A 453 5.57 10.94 25.07
CA CYS A 453 4.68 11.87 24.39
C CYS A 453 4.50 11.44 22.92
N VAL A 454 3.27 11.45 22.43
CA VAL A 454 2.93 11.18 21.03
C VAL A 454 2.55 12.49 20.36
N ILE A 455 3.22 12.80 19.25
CA ILE A 455 3.10 14.05 18.50
C ILE A 455 2.52 13.78 17.11
N ASP A 456 2.34 14.83 16.32
CA ASP A 456 1.94 14.76 14.91
C ASP A 456 0.63 13.99 14.61
N TRP A 457 -0.49 14.56 15.07
CA TRP A 457 -1.82 13.94 14.97
C TRP A 457 -2.58 14.29 13.69
N GLU A 458 -1.92 14.88 12.69
CA GLU A 458 -2.59 15.39 11.49
C GLU A 458 -3.20 14.29 10.61
N GLU A 459 -2.63 13.08 10.65
CA GLU A 459 -3.11 11.90 9.93
C GLU A 459 -3.92 10.94 10.82
N CYS A 460 -4.45 11.39 11.96
CA CYS A 460 -5.28 10.53 12.80
C CYS A 460 -6.68 10.28 12.19
N THR A 461 -7.32 9.18 12.58
CA THR A 461 -8.73 8.94 12.25
C THR A 461 -9.56 8.67 13.49
N THR A 462 -10.82 9.12 13.44
CA THR A 462 -11.88 8.72 14.37
C THR A 462 -12.66 7.57 13.73
N MET A 463 -12.40 6.33 14.09
CA MET A 463 -13.14 5.18 13.53
C MET A 463 -14.17 4.67 14.54
N GLU A 464 -15.46 4.72 14.19
CA GLU A 464 -16.52 4.11 15.00
C GLU A 464 -16.53 2.57 14.88
N ASP A 465 -16.08 2.03 13.74
CA ASP A 465 -16.33 0.62 13.38
C ASP A 465 -15.08 -0.27 13.32
N TYR A 466 -13.86 0.30 13.38
CA TYR A 466 -12.62 -0.48 13.24
C TYR A 466 -11.87 -0.61 14.55
N LYS A 467 -12.10 -1.73 15.26
CA LYS A 467 -11.32 -2.14 16.43
C LYS A 467 -10.07 -2.91 15.99
N SER A 468 -9.14 -2.26 15.29
CA SER A 468 -7.79 -2.83 15.23
C SER A 468 -7.21 -2.82 16.65
N PRO A 469 -6.56 -3.90 17.12
CA PRO A 469 -5.91 -3.90 18.42
C PRO A 469 -4.91 -2.75 18.51
N GLU A 470 -4.75 -2.13 19.69
CA GLU A 470 -3.67 -1.16 19.98
C GLU A 470 -2.27 -1.73 19.69
N SER A 471 -2.21 -3.05 19.49
CA SER A 471 -1.05 -3.78 19.00
C SER A 471 -0.52 -3.23 17.68
N TYR A 472 -1.34 -2.64 16.80
CA TYR A 472 -0.86 -2.13 15.51
C TYR A 472 0.13 -0.98 15.68
N GLU A 473 -0.25 0.10 16.37
CA GLU A 473 0.65 1.24 16.60
C GLU A 473 1.86 0.86 17.44
N ILE A 474 1.65 0.00 18.45
CA ILE A 474 2.76 -0.50 19.27
C ILE A 474 3.71 -1.33 18.41
N HIS A 475 3.18 -2.19 17.54
CA HIS A 475 3.99 -3.02 16.66
C HIS A 475 4.79 -2.15 15.69
N SER A 476 4.19 -1.15 15.04
CA SER A 476 4.89 -0.27 14.09
C SER A 476 6.05 0.47 14.75
N ILE A 477 5.88 0.97 15.98
CA ILE A 477 6.96 1.59 16.76
C ILE A 477 8.05 0.57 17.14
N MET A 478 7.63 -0.63 17.57
CA MET A 478 8.56 -1.63 18.13
C MET A 478 9.31 -2.43 17.06
N THR A 479 8.82 -2.51 15.83
CA THR A 479 9.42 -3.28 14.74
C THR A 479 10.88 -2.93 14.49
N GLY A 480 11.22 -1.63 14.50
CA GLY A 480 12.60 -1.18 14.31
C GLY A 480 13.55 -1.61 15.43
N CYS A 481 13.03 -1.95 16.60
CA CYS A 481 13.81 -2.21 17.81
C CYS A 481 14.21 -3.69 17.99
N ILE A 482 13.42 -4.62 17.44
CA ILE A 482 13.60 -6.07 17.66
C ILE A 482 14.86 -6.60 16.94
N GLY A 483 15.33 -5.93 15.89
CA GLY A 483 16.53 -6.32 15.14
C GLY A 483 17.88 -6.02 15.82
N PHE A 484 17.93 -5.14 16.83
CA PHE A 484 19.19 -4.64 17.41
C PHE A 484 19.64 -5.36 18.70
N GLY A 485 18.87 -6.32 19.20
CA GLY A 485 19.09 -6.94 20.51
C GLY A 485 19.87 -8.26 20.54
N GLN A 486 20.45 -8.72 19.43
CA GLN A 486 21.13 -10.03 19.35
C GLN A 486 22.58 -9.99 18.84
N SER A 487 23.24 -8.82 18.88
CA SER A 487 24.69 -8.71 18.63
C SER A 487 25.50 -8.80 19.91
#